data_AF-A0A535DSB6-F1
#
_entry.id   AF-A0A535DSB6-F1
#
_cell.length_a   1.000
_cell.length_b   1.000
_cell.length_c   1.000
_cell.angle_alpha   90.00
_cell.angle_beta   90.00
_cell.angle_gamma   90.00
#
_symmetry.space_group_name_H-M   'P 1'
#
loop_
_entity.id
_entity.type
_entity.pdbx_description
1 polymer ?
#
loop_
_entity_poly.entity_id
_entity_poly.type
_entity_poly.pdbx_seq_one_letter_code
_entity_poly.pdbx_strand_id
1 'polypeptide(L)'
;MRISRTCATFAACAMVTTIVACGSNSEPRSTPYGLLSPTSSPSSSAVALPTDSPQPTTTAVTRHVFVVVMENTGLDNAVRSEPIARLASANALATNYHAVARPSLPNYLALTSGNTWGITDDGYHSLPDAADLGAQLTTAGVSWRAYMEGMTADAGCLRSPYPYALKHDPGHDCTLEVAGTWLDGLVSRIESSEAWRSGGTLFIVWDEGNGGDRNLVPLIVLTKDATPMRVETQYDHYSLLATIEDLFHLPRLGAGATATPLTQLIAGGVH
;
A
#
# COMPACT_ATOMS: atom_id res chain seq x y z
N MET A 1 -8.92 3.91 -8.82
CA MET A 1 -8.77 2.49 -9.17
C MET A 1 -10.08 1.80 -8.80
N ARG A 2 -10.91 1.42 -9.79
CA ARG A 2 -12.12 0.61 -9.51
C ARG A 2 -11.65 -0.83 -9.31
N ILE A 3 -11.82 -1.39 -8.11
CA ILE A 3 -11.60 -2.80 -7.85
C ILE A 3 -12.85 -3.53 -8.35
N SER A 4 -12.89 -3.83 -9.64
CA SER A 4 -13.95 -4.66 -10.23
C SER A 4 -13.50 -6.11 -10.17
N ARG A 5 -14.22 -6.96 -9.42
CA ARG A 5 -14.09 -8.43 -9.51
C ARG A 5 -15.29 -9.00 -10.25
N THR A 6 -15.05 -9.93 -11.15
CA THR A 6 -16.09 -10.79 -11.70
C THR A 6 -16.22 -12.00 -10.77
N CYS A 7 -17.10 -11.92 -9.78
CA CYS A 7 -17.68 -13.05 -9.07
C CYS A 7 -19.09 -12.67 -8.60
N ALA A 8 -19.98 -12.47 -9.56
CA ALA A 8 -21.42 -12.58 -9.41
C ALA A 8 -22.00 -13.02 -10.76
N THR A 9 -22.87 -14.01 -10.72
CA THR A 9 -23.54 -14.68 -11.84
C THR A 9 -24.20 -13.70 -12.82
N PHE A 10 -24.25 -14.08 -14.10
CA PHE A 10 -24.89 -13.37 -15.21
C PHE A 10 -26.24 -12.72 -14.86
N ALA A 11 -26.33 -11.41 -15.07
CA ALA A 11 -27.52 -10.76 -15.60
C ALA A 11 -27.05 -9.58 -16.47
N ALA A 12 -27.09 -9.78 -17.79
CA ALA A 12 -26.89 -8.72 -18.75
C ALA A 12 -28.01 -7.68 -18.61
N CYS A 13 -27.63 -6.41 -18.45
CA CYS A 13 -28.40 -5.31 -18.98
C CYS A 13 -27.42 -4.22 -19.41
N ALA A 14 -27.34 -4.03 -20.73
CA ALA A 14 -26.58 -2.98 -21.37
C ALA A 14 -27.10 -1.61 -20.92
N MET A 15 -26.19 -0.69 -20.62
CA MET A 15 -26.43 0.74 -20.84
C MET A 15 -25.17 1.39 -21.38
N VAL A 16 -25.25 1.69 -22.68
CA VAL A 16 -24.41 2.65 -23.38
C VAL A 16 -24.71 4.03 -22.80
N THR A 17 -23.70 4.81 -22.44
CA THR A 17 -23.88 6.25 -22.32
C THR A 17 -22.68 6.99 -22.91
N THR A 18 -23.01 7.74 -23.94
CA THR A 18 -22.15 8.59 -24.78
C THR A 18 -21.63 9.80 -24.00
N ILE A 19 -20.34 10.08 -24.11
CA ILE A 19 -19.76 11.37 -23.73
C ILE A 19 -20.06 12.36 -24.86
N VAL A 20 -20.80 13.43 -24.54
CA VAL A 20 -20.89 14.64 -25.38
C VAL A 20 -19.77 15.57 -24.94
N ALA A 21 -18.85 15.87 -25.85
CA ALA A 21 -17.95 17.01 -25.77
C ALA A 21 -18.13 17.84 -27.05
N CYS A 22 -18.59 19.09 -26.89
CA CYS A 22 -18.54 20.11 -27.93
C CYS A 22 -18.24 21.46 -27.28
N GLY A 23 -17.25 22.15 -27.83
CA GLY A 23 -16.86 23.50 -27.40
C GLY A 23 -15.60 23.96 -28.14
N SER A 24 -15.79 24.36 -29.39
CA SER A 24 -14.81 24.66 -30.43
C SER A 24 -14.09 26.02 -30.32
N ASN A 25 -12.87 26.02 -30.87
CA ASN A 25 -11.96 27.10 -31.30
C ASN A 25 -12.56 28.48 -31.61
N SER A 26 -11.74 29.52 -31.37
CA SER A 26 -11.62 30.70 -32.24
C SER A 26 -10.28 31.43 -31.99
N GLU A 27 -9.35 31.35 -32.94
CA GLU A 27 -8.29 32.37 -33.14
C GLU A 27 -8.88 33.60 -33.83
N PRO A 28 -8.15 34.75 -33.81
CA PRO A 28 -7.84 35.35 -35.10
C PRO A 28 -6.40 35.88 -35.27
N ARG A 29 -5.86 35.50 -36.43
CA ARG A 29 -4.87 36.07 -37.37
C ARG A 29 -4.36 37.53 -37.22
N SER A 30 -3.04 37.63 -37.08
CA SER A 30 -2.00 38.45 -37.77
C SER A 30 -2.25 39.91 -38.23
N THR A 31 -1.29 40.81 -37.98
CA THR A 31 -0.34 41.41 -38.98
C THR A 31 0.63 42.47 -38.36
N PRO A 32 1.75 42.84 -39.04
CA PRO A 32 3.04 43.15 -38.42
C PRO A 32 3.45 44.63 -38.54
N TYR A 33 4.42 45.11 -37.73
CA TYR A 33 5.27 46.27 -38.08
C TYR A 33 6.59 46.31 -37.29
N GLY A 34 7.70 46.54 -38.01
CA GLY A 34 8.71 47.53 -37.63
C GLY A 34 9.91 47.10 -36.77
N LEU A 35 11.06 46.94 -37.42
CA LEU A 35 12.41 46.95 -36.85
C LEU A 35 12.68 48.22 -36.01
N LEU A 36 13.57 48.12 -35.02
CA LEU A 36 14.72 49.01 -34.78
C LEU A 36 15.52 48.52 -33.55
N SER A 37 16.81 48.24 -33.76
CA SER A 37 17.81 48.07 -32.68
C SER A 37 18.18 49.43 -32.06
N PRO A 38 18.56 49.45 -30.78
CA PRO A 38 19.66 50.31 -30.37
C PRO A 38 20.69 49.62 -29.45
N THR A 39 21.94 49.70 -29.89
CA THR A 39 23.14 50.23 -29.19
C THR A 39 23.48 49.75 -27.78
N SER A 40 24.66 49.15 -27.68
CA SER A 40 25.42 48.83 -26.46
C SER A 40 25.87 50.07 -25.67
N SER A 41 25.81 49.99 -24.34
CA SER A 41 26.41 50.94 -23.38
C SER A 41 26.64 50.26 -22.01
N PRO A 42 27.55 50.77 -21.16
CA PRO A 42 28.68 49.98 -20.66
C PRO A 42 28.47 49.22 -19.36
N SER A 43 29.36 48.24 -19.19
CA SER A 43 29.58 47.36 -18.03
C SER A 43 29.73 48.10 -16.70
N SER A 44 28.91 47.75 -15.72
CA SER A 44 29.25 47.93 -14.30
C SER A 44 29.74 46.60 -13.75
N SER A 45 31.01 46.54 -13.36
CA SER A 45 31.62 45.38 -12.71
C SER A 45 31.00 45.19 -11.32
N ALA A 46 30.08 44.25 -11.19
CA ALA A 46 29.67 43.73 -9.89
C ALA A 46 30.76 42.75 -9.39
N VAL A 47 31.32 43.05 -8.22
CA VAL A 47 32.20 42.12 -7.50
C VAL A 47 31.34 40.95 -7.02
N ALA A 48 31.55 39.76 -7.58
CA ALA A 48 30.87 38.55 -7.13
C ALA A 48 31.40 38.15 -5.74
N LEU A 49 30.51 38.06 -4.76
CA LEU A 49 30.78 37.32 -3.52
C LEU A 49 31.03 35.84 -3.86
N PRO A 50 31.85 35.11 -3.07
CA PRO A 50 32.11 33.71 -3.32
C PRO A 50 30.80 32.92 -3.33
N THR A 51 30.58 32.24 -4.45
CA THR A 51 29.44 31.35 -4.69
C THR A 51 29.43 30.27 -3.64
N ASP A 52 28.30 30.14 -2.93
CA ASP A 52 27.98 29.01 -2.07
C ASP A 52 28.27 27.72 -2.87
N SER A 53 29.11 26.82 -2.32
CA SER A 53 29.31 25.51 -2.90
C SER A 53 27.94 24.83 -3.01
N PRO A 54 27.57 24.22 -4.16
CA PRO A 54 26.31 23.49 -4.24
C PRO A 54 26.39 22.33 -3.24
N GLN A 55 25.67 22.46 -2.13
CA GLN A 55 25.41 21.37 -1.22
C GLN A 55 24.70 20.29 -2.05
N PRO A 56 25.15 19.02 -2.02
CA PRO A 56 24.45 17.96 -2.72
C PRO A 56 23.02 17.94 -2.17
N THR A 57 22.06 18.31 -3.01
CA THR A 57 20.67 17.96 -2.80
C THR A 57 20.62 16.45 -2.89
N THR A 58 20.67 15.78 -1.74
CA THR A 58 20.17 14.42 -1.62
C THR A 58 18.73 14.49 -2.12
N THR A 59 18.50 14.04 -3.34
CA THR A 59 17.14 13.81 -3.84
C THR A 59 16.46 12.94 -2.78
N ALA A 60 15.48 13.50 -2.08
CA ALA A 60 14.70 12.73 -1.12
C ALA A 60 14.11 11.55 -1.89
N VAL A 61 14.54 10.34 -1.55
CA VAL A 61 14.00 9.12 -2.17
C VAL A 61 12.56 9.00 -1.68
N THR A 62 11.60 9.22 -2.57
CA THR A 62 10.18 9.01 -2.28
C THR A 62 9.95 7.51 -2.09
N ARG A 63 9.60 7.09 -0.87
CA ARG A 63 9.27 5.70 -0.58
C ARG A 63 7.79 5.43 -0.82
N HIS A 64 7.50 4.31 -1.45
CA HIS A 64 6.15 3.83 -1.67
C HIS A 64 5.99 2.47 -0.99
N VAL A 65 4.97 2.36 -0.13
CA VAL A 65 4.64 1.13 0.56
C VAL A 65 3.24 0.69 0.16
N PHE A 66 3.12 -0.57 -0.22
CA PHE A 66 1.86 -1.25 -0.48
C PHE A 66 1.69 -2.35 0.56
N VAL A 67 0.51 -2.43 1.15
CA VAL A 67 0.12 -3.54 2.03
C VAL A 67 -1.14 -4.14 1.47
N VAL A 68 -1.11 -5.43 1.19
CA VAL A 68 -2.27 -6.24 0.82
C VAL A 68 -2.48 -7.21 1.96
N VAL A 69 -3.54 -6.97 2.74
CA VAL A 69 -4.05 -7.96 3.70
C VAL A 69 -4.99 -8.89 2.94
N MET A 70 -4.94 -10.18 3.21
CA MET A 70 -5.71 -11.24 2.57
C MET A 70 -6.49 -12.02 3.64
N GLU A 71 -7.63 -12.58 3.27
CA GLU A 71 -8.49 -13.32 4.20
C GLU A 71 -7.92 -14.69 4.63
N ASN A 72 -7.87 -14.91 5.94
CA ASN A 72 -7.86 -16.18 6.69
C ASN A 72 -7.18 -17.37 6.01
N THR A 73 -5.86 -17.44 6.07
CA THR A 73 -5.12 -18.61 5.57
C THR A 73 -3.83 -18.85 6.33
N GLY A 74 -3.67 -20.07 6.85
CA GLY A 74 -2.38 -20.51 7.42
C GLY A 74 -1.31 -20.77 6.35
N LEU A 75 -0.04 -20.56 6.68
CA LEU A 75 1.09 -20.65 5.73
C LEU A 75 1.07 -21.93 4.87
N ASP A 76 0.92 -23.09 5.51
CA ASP A 76 0.91 -24.40 4.85
C ASP A 76 -0.21 -24.52 3.81
N ASN A 77 -1.35 -23.85 4.02
CA ASN A 77 -2.46 -23.87 3.10
C ASN A 77 -2.25 -22.89 1.94
N ALA A 78 -1.74 -21.70 2.25
CA ALA A 78 -1.45 -20.67 1.25
C ALA A 78 -0.50 -21.18 0.17
N VAL A 79 0.61 -21.82 0.57
CA VAL A 79 1.63 -22.32 -0.36
C VAL A 79 1.23 -23.59 -1.13
N ARG A 80 0.02 -24.13 -0.90
CA ARG A 80 -0.57 -25.19 -1.74
C ARG A 80 -1.39 -24.64 -2.91
N SER A 81 -1.81 -23.38 -2.86
CA SER A 81 -2.43 -22.70 -4.00
C SER A 81 -1.34 -22.28 -4.97
N GLU A 82 -1.49 -22.64 -6.24
CA GLU A 82 -0.43 -22.46 -7.24
C GLU A 82 -0.07 -20.98 -7.47
N PRO A 83 -1.04 -20.04 -7.59
CA PRO A 83 -0.73 -18.61 -7.68
C PRO A 83 0.08 -18.08 -6.48
N ILE A 84 -0.34 -18.42 -5.24
CA ILE A 84 0.34 -17.96 -4.03
C ILE A 84 1.72 -18.60 -3.89
N ALA A 85 1.85 -19.89 -4.21
CA ALA A 85 3.12 -20.61 -4.21
C ALA A 85 4.12 -19.98 -5.18
N ARG A 86 3.68 -19.56 -6.38
CA ARG A 86 4.53 -18.83 -7.33
C ARG A 86 5.05 -17.53 -6.73
N LEU A 87 4.17 -16.68 -6.20
CA LEU A 87 4.57 -15.42 -5.55
C LEU A 87 5.57 -15.65 -4.42
N ALA A 88 5.30 -16.62 -3.55
CA ALA A 88 6.18 -16.97 -2.43
C ALA A 88 7.54 -17.53 -2.90
N SER A 89 7.58 -18.25 -4.03
CA SER A 89 8.82 -18.83 -4.57
C SER A 89 9.72 -17.80 -5.27
N ALA A 90 9.12 -16.74 -5.82
CA ALA A 90 9.80 -15.71 -6.58
C ALA A 90 10.28 -14.52 -5.72
N ASN A 91 9.89 -14.47 -4.45
CA ASN A 91 10.09 -13.32 -3.58
C ASN A 91 10.55 -13.72 -2.18
N ALA A 92 10.70 -12.75 -1.28
CA ALA A 92 11.05 -13.02 0.10
C ALA A 92 9.81 -13.53 0.88
N LEU A 93 9.98 -14.63 1.62
CA LEU A 93 8.93 -15.26 2.42
C LEU A 93 9.38 -15.35 3.88
N ALA A 94 8.60 -14.79 4.80
CA ALA A 94 8.75 -15.10 6.22
C ALA A 94 7.99 -16.40 6.52
N THR A 95 8.71 -17.43 6.95
CA THR A 95 8.13 -18.75 7.26
C THR A 95 7.72 -18.89 8.73
N ASN A 96 7.96 -17.85 9.54
CA ASN A 96 7.66 -17.79 10.97
C ASN A 96 6.95 -16.47 11.35
N TYR A 97 5.91 -16.12 10.58
CA TYR A 97 5.11 -14.92 10.78
C TYR A 97 3.77 -15.27 11.41
N HIS A 98 3.44 -14.65 12.54
CA HIS A 98 2.23 -14.94 13.31
C HIS A 98 1.26 -13.77 13.31
N ALA A 99 0.00 -14.03 12.96
CA ALA A 99 -1.07 -13.10 13.26
C ALA A 99 -1.25 -12.96 14.78
N VAL A 100 -1.62 -11.77 15.25
CA VAL A 100 -1.60 -11.40 16.67
C VAL A 100 -2.73 -12.03 17.47
N ALA A 101 -3.90 -12.21 16.84
CA ALA A 101 -5.12 -12.56 17.55
C ALA A 101 -6.09 -13.35 16.68
N ARG A 102 -7.18 -13.80 17.33
CA ARG A 102 -8.39 -14.35 16.71
C ARG A 102 -9.59 -13.77 17.45
N PRO A 103 -10.65 -13.31 16.75
CA PRO A 103 -10.85 -13.30 15.30
C PRO A 103 -10.06 -12.17 14.61
N SER A 104 -10.46 -11.76 13.41
CA SER A 104 -9.70 -10.90 12.51
C SER A 104 -9.61 -9.42 12.91
N LEU A 105 -10.68 -8.82 13.44
CA LEU A 105 -10.67 -7.39 13.76
C LEU A 105 -9.48 -6.97 14.64
N PRO A 106 -9.13 -7.67 15.73
CA PRO A 106 -7.93 -7.37 16.51
C PRO A 106 -6.62 -7.36 15.71
N ASN A 107 -6.51 -8.13 14.61
CA ASN A 107 -5.34 -8.12 13.74
C ASN A 107 -5.25 -6.83 12.91
N TYR A 108 -6.36 -6.32 12.38
CA TYR A 108 -6.38 -5.01 11.72
C TYR A 108 -6.03 -3.88 12.70
N LEU A 109 -6.49 -3.96 13.95
CA LEU A 109 -6.12 -2.99 14.99
C LEU A 109 -4.63 -3.08 15.34
N ALA A 110 -4.06 -4.29 15.40
CA ALA A 110 -2.64 -4.49 15.59
C ALA A 110 -1.81 -3.89 14.44
N LEU A 111 -2.22 -4.13 13.19
CA LEU A 111 -1.56 -3.61 11.98
C LEU A 111 -1.60 -2.09 11.85
N THR A 112 -2.60 -1.42 12.44
CA THR A 112 -2.83 0.01 12.23
C THR A 112 -2.53 0.87 13.45
N SER A 113 -2.71 0.35 14.67
CA SER A 113 -2.55 1.13 15.91
C SER A 113 -1.50 0.56 16.86
N GLY A 114 -0.93 -0.60 16.55
CA GLY A 114 -0.01 -1.28 17.45
C GLY A 114 -0.70 -1.81 18.73
N ASN A 115 -2.03 -1.89 18.74
CA ASN A 115 -2.81 -2.31 19.91
C ASN A 115 -4.09 -3.06 19.48
N THR A 116 -4.47 -4.11 20.21
CA THR A 116 -5.77 -4.78 20.01
C THR A 116 -6.90 -4.12 20.81
N TRP A 117 -6.56 -3.19 21.72
CA TRP A 117 -7.48 -2.53 22.66
C TRP A 117 -8.23 -3.49 23.57
N GLY A 118 -7.72 -4.72 23.73
CA GLY A 118 -8.39 -5.80 24.46
C GLY A 118 -9.65 -6.34 23.77
N ILE A 119 -9.89 -5.96 22.51
CA ILE A 119 -11.00 -6.47 21.70
C ILE A 119 -10.72 -7.91 21.32
N THR A 120 -11.73 -8.77 21.44
CA THR A 120 -11.64 -10.21 21.20
C THR A 120 -12.76 -10.72 20.28
N ASP A 121 -13.42 -9.84 19.54
CA ASP A 121 -14.50 -10.15 18.61
C ASP A 121 -14.40 -9.28 17.34
N ASP A 122 -15.26 -9.57 16.35
CA ASP A 122 -15.36 -8.87 15.06
C ASP A 122 -16.49 -7.81 15.03
N GLY A 123 -17.02 -7.44 16.19
CA GLY A 123 -18.05 -6.43 16.33
C GLY A 123 -17.54 -5.03 16.02
N TYR A 124 -18.46 -4.09 15.78
CA TYR A 124 -18.07 -2.69 15.77
C TYR A 124 -17.75 -2.22 17.19
N HIS A 125 -16.60 -1.58 17.36
CA HIS A 125 -16.17 -0.96 18.62
C HIS A 125 -15.83 0.50 18.39
N SER A 126 -16.29 1.37 19.28
CA SER A 126 -15.79 2.73 19.35
C SER A 126 -14.44 2.70 20.05
N LEU A 127 -13.39 2.96 19.29
CA LEU A 127 -12.03 3.08 19.82
C LEU A 127 -11.85 4.46 20.46
N PRO A 128 -11.00 4.59 21.49
CA PRO A 128 -10.57 5.91 21.95
C PRO A 128 -9.90 6.65 20.80
N ASP A 129 -9.81 7.99 20.88
CA ASP A 129 -8.99 8.79 19.96
C ASP A 129 -7.54 8.30 20.05
N ALA A 130 -7.20 7.38 19.15
CA ALA A 130 -5.95 6.67 19.14
C ALA A 130 -5.09 7.21 17.99
N ALA A 131 -3.80 7.38 18.27
CA ALA A 131 -2.84 7.52 17.20
C ALA A 131 -2.79 6.19 16.44
N ASP A 132 -3.22 6.21 15.18
CA ASP A 132 -3.05 5.13 14.23
C ASP A 132 -2.08 5.56 13.12
N LEU A 133 -1.64 4.58 12.33
CA LEU A 133 -0.73 4.78 11.22
C LEU A 133 -1.27 5.79 10.20
N GLY A 134 -2.59 5.81 9.95
CA GLY A 134 -3.22 6.78 9.06
C GLY A 134 -3.07 8.21 9.59
N ALA A 135 -3.32 8.42 10.88
CA ALA A 135 -3.13 9.70 11.55
C ALA A 135 -1.66 10.15 11.53
N GLN A 136 -0.71 9.21 11.71
CA GLN A 136 0.72 9.50 11.60
C GLN A 136 1.13 9.91 10.19
N LEU A 137 0.70 9.15 9.17
CA LEU A 137 0.98 9.45 7.77
C LEU A 137 0.40 10.82 7.39
N THR A 138 -0.85 11.11 7.78
CA THR A 138 -1.47 12.42 7.57
C THR A 138 -0.69 13.54 8.24
N THR A 139 -0.28 13.36 9.49
CA THR A 139 0.49 14.36 10.25
C THR A 139 1.86 14.61 9.62
N ALA A 140 2.51 13.57 9.11
CA ALA A 140 3.80 13.65 8.44
C ALA A 140 3.71 14.19 6.99
N GLY A 141 2.51 14.48 6.49
CA GLY A 141 2.30 14.91 5.10
C GLY A 141 2.51 13.79 4.07
N VAL A 142 2.51 12.53 4.50
CA VAL A 142 2.60 11.36 3.64
C VAL A 142 1.21 11.03 3.10
N SER A 143 1.05 11.06 1.78
CA SER A 143 -0.23 10.69 1.16
C SER A 143 -0.49 9.20 1.34
N TRP A 144 -1.68 8.85 1.84
CA TRP A 144 -2.10 7.47 1.99
C TRP A 144 -3.56 7.27 1.58
N ARG A 145 -3.89 6.03 1.23
CA ARG A 145 -5.24 5.57 0.94
C ARG A 145 -5.37 4.11 1.36
N ALA A 146 -6.56 3.75 1.83
CA ALA A 146 -6.96 2.36 2.05
C ALA A 146 -8.11 2.02 1.11
N TYR A 147 -8.15 0.79 0.64
CA TYR A 147 -9.17 0.30 -0.28
C TYR A 147 -9.69 -1.02 0.26
N MET A 148 -10.98 -1.05 0.59
CA MET A 148 -11.63 -2.25 1.10
C MET A 148 -12.61 -2.83 0.09
N GLU A 149 -12.67 -4.15 -0.02
CA GLU A 149 -13.60 -4.84 -0.94
C GLU A 149 -15.05 -4.44 -0.65
N GLY A 150 -15.78 -4.07 -1.72
CA GLY A 150 -17.17 -3.65 -1.62
C GLY A 150 -17.41 -2.27 -1.01
N MET A 151 -16.39 -1.61 -0.41
CA MET A 151 -16.59 -0.28 0.16
C MET A 151 -16.86 0.73 -0.95
N THR A 152 -17.96 1.46 -0.81
CA THR A 152 -18.31 2.54 -1.74
C THR A 152 -18.07 3.89 -1.08
N ALA A 153 -17.49 4.82 -1.82
CA ALA A 153 -17.18 6.16 -1.31
C ALA A 153 -18.43 6.89 -0.79
N ASP A 154 -19.57 6.72 -1.47
CA ASP A 154 -20.81 7.42 -1.12
C ASP A 154 -21.48 6.86 0.16
N ALA A 155 -21.39 5.54 0.36
CA ALA A 155 -21.97 4.92 1.54
C ALA A 155 -21.04 5.04 2.77
N GLY A 156 -19.72 5.04 2.55
CA GLY A 156 -18.70 5.02 3.61
C GLY A 156 -18.68 3.69 4.36
N CYS A 157 -17.88 3.61 5.44
CA CYS A 157 -17.68 2.36 6.18
C CYS A 157 -18.99 1.83 6.80
N LEU A 158 -19.79 2.69 7.43
CA LEU A 158 -20.95 2.22 8.20
C LEU A 158 -22.16 1.77 7.35
N ARG A 159 -22.17 2.08 6.04
CA ARG A 159 -23.35 1.86 5.18
C ARG A 159 -23.04 1.17 3.86
N SER A 160 -21.77 0.85 3.59
CA SER A 160 -21.43 0.12 2.37
C SER A 160 -22.08 -1.27 2.40
N PRO A 161 -22.73 -1.68 1.29
CA PRO A 161 -23.37 -2.98 1.22
C PRO A 161 -22.34 -4.10 1.07
N TYR A 162 -22.78 -5.33 1.27
CA TYR A 162 -22.03 -6.53 0.89
C TYR A 162 -21.51 -6.39 -0.58
N PRO A 163 -20.26 -6.78 -0.88
CA PRO A 163 -19.36 -7.61 -0.07
C PRO A 163 -18.55 -6.88 1.01
N TYR A 164 -18.79 -5.59 1.27
CA TYR A 164 -18.11 -4.93 2.38
C TYR A 164 -18.62 -5.42 3.74
N ALA A 165 -17.70 -5.64 4.67
CA ALA A 165 -17.98 -5.86 6.08
C ALA A 165 -17.01 -5.04 6.94
N LEU A 166 -17.48 -4.43 8.03
CA LEU A 166 -16.65 -3.62 8.95
C LEU A 166 -15.48 -4.40 9.56
N LYS A 167 -15.59 -5.73 9.59
CA LYS A 167 -14.67 -6.64 10.26
C LYS A 167 -13.54 -7.19 9.40
N HIS A 168 -13.58 -7.00 8.07
CA HIS A 168 -12.79 -7.80 7.12
C HIS A 168 -12.46 -7.08 5.81
N ASP A 169 -11.31 -7.42 5.21
CA ASP A 169 -10.85 -6.96 3.91
C ASP A 169 -9.66 -7.80 3.37
N PRO A 170 -9.65 -8.32 2.12
CA PRO A 170 -10.68 -8.92 1.28
C PRO A 170 -10.46 -10.44 1.04
N GLY A 171 -11.48 -11.16 0.51
CA GLY A 171 -11.35 -12.57 0.08
C GLY A 171 -12.24 -13.62 0.75
N HIS A 172 -13.17 -13.19 1.63
CA HIS A 172 -14.06 -14.04 2.42
C HIS A 172 -14.91 -15.06 1.62
N ASP A 173 -15.15 -14.84 0.33
CA ASP A 173 -16.17 -15.59 -0.42
C ASP A 173 -15.64 -16.45 -1.59
N CYS A 174 -14.33 -16.61 -1.72
CA CYS A 174 -13.76 -17.38 -2.83
C CYS A 174 -12.61 -18.31 -2.43
N THR A 175 -12.30 -19.27 -3.30
CA THR A 175 -11.19 -20.21 -3.08
C THR A 175 -9.84 -19.47 -3.17
N LEU A 176 -8.80 -20.04 -2.56
CA LEU A 176 -7.43 -19.50 -2.67
C LEU A 176 -6.96 -19.35 -4.12
N GLU A 177 -7.45 -20.19 -5.04
CA GLU A 177 -7.13 -20.07 -6.46
C GLU A 177 -7.70 -18.79 -7.08
N VAL A 178 -8.94 -18.44 -6.73
CA VAL A 178 -9.61 -17.22 -7.20
C VAL A 178 -8.97 -15.99 -6.57
N ALA A 179 -8.75 -16.04 -5.25
CA ALA A 179 -8.06 -14.97 -4.52
C ALA A 179 -6.63 -14.76 -5.03
N GLY A 180 -5.90 -15.85 -5.27
CA GLY A 180 -4.54 -15.87 -5.81
C GLY A 180 -4.47 -15.31 -7.23
N THR A 181 -5.41 -15.68 -8.12
CA THR A 181 -5.49 -15.11 -9.48
C THR A 181 -5.75 -13.61 -9.45
N TRP A 182 -6.63 -13.13 -8.56
CA TRP A 182 -6.85 -11.70 -8.38
C TRP A 182 -5.61 -11.00 -7.84
N LEU A 183 -4.92 -11.63 -6.88
CA LEU A 183 -3.70 -11.11 -6.26
C LEU A 183 -2.59 -10.97 -7.32
N ASP A 184 -2.37 -11.97 -8.17
CA ASP A 184 -1.42 -11.90 -9.29
C ASP A 184 -1.72 -10.71 -10.21
N GLY A 185 -2.99 -10.48 -10.53
CA GLY A 185 -3.42 -9.33 -11.31
C GLY A 185 -3.21 -8.00 -10.60
N LEU A 186 -3.36 -7.95 -9.27
CA LEU A 186 -3.07 -6.76 -8.46
C LEU A 186 -1.57 -6.48 -8.39
N VAL A 187 -0.75 -7.50 -8.10
CA VAL A 187 0.71 -7.43 -8.10
C VAL A 187 1.20 -6.88 -9.44
N SER A 188 0.72 -7.43 -10.56
CA SER A 188 1.08 -6.94 -11.90
C SER A 188 0.77 -5.45 -12.12
N ARG A 189 -0.37 -4.96 -11.58
CA ARG A 189 -0.72 -3.52 -11.65
C ARG A 189 0.16 -2.66 -10.75
N ILE A 190 0.54 -3.16 -9.57
CA ILE A 190 1.46 -2.47 -8.66
C ILE A 190 2.84 -2.38 -9.32
N GLU A 191 3.38 -3.49 -9.83
CA GLU A 191 4.69 -3.55 -10.46
C GLU A 191 4.80 -2.69 -11.73
N SER A 192 3.68 -2.47 -12.43
CA SER A 192 3.60 -1.58 -13.58
C SER A 192 3.36 -0.10 -13.22
N SER A 193 3.24 0.24 -11.94
CA SER A 193 3.05 1.63 -11.47
C SER A 193 4.37 2.41 -11.36
N GLU A 194 4.29 3.74 -11.41
CA GLU A 194 5.43 4.62 -11.13
C GLU A 194 5.94 4.44 -9.70
N ALA A 195 5.03 4.32 -8.74
CA ALA A 195 5.35 4.12 -7.34
C ALA A 195 6.21 2.86 -7.10
N TRP A 196 5.97 1.78 -7.84
CA TRP A 196 6.86 0.62 -7.82
C TRP A 196 8.23 0.89 -8.45
N ARG A 197 8.23 1.52 -9.65
CA ARG A 197 9.48 1.85 -10.36
C ARG A 197 10.40 2.78 -9.56
N SER A 198 9.83 3.60 -8.69
CA SER A 198 10.53 4.54 -7.81
C SER A 198 10.98 3.93 -6.47
N GLY A 199 11.12 2.59 -6.38
CA GLY A 199 11.58 1.91 -5.17
C GLY A 199 10.45 1.46 -4.23
N GLY A 200 9.33 1.00 -4.81
CA GLY A 200 8.20 0.52 -4.02
C GLY A 200 8.49 -0.79 -3.28
N THR A 201 7.87 -0.95 -2.12
CA THR A 201 7.86 -2.19 -1.34
C THR A 201 6.42 -2.68 -1.19
N LEU A 202 6.18 -3.95 -1.48
CA LEU A 202 4.87 -4.59 -1.33
C LEU A 202 4.95 -5.70 -0.27
N PHE A 203 4.07 -5.59 0.71
CA PHE A 203 3.81 -6.63 1.70
C PHE A 203 2.47 -7.30 1.39
N ILE A 204 2.48 -8.63 1.29
CA ILE A 204 1.26 -9.45 1.18
C ILE A 204 1.20 -10.30 2.44
N VAL A 205 0.17 -10.10 3.24
CA VAL A 205 -0.01 -10.74 4.55
C VAL A 205 -1.45 -11.23 4.71
N TRP A 206 -1.66 -12.23 5.56
CA TRP A 206 -3.00 -12.70 5.92
C TRP A 206 -3.33 -12.25 7.34
N ASP A 207 -4.60 -11.92 7.59
CA ASP A 207 -5.09 -11.40 8.85
C ASP A 207 -5.16 -12.46 9.96
N GLU A 208 -5.56 -13.69 9.67
CA GLU A 208 -5.47 -14.83 10.60
C GLU A 208 -5.20 -16.17 9.91
N GLY A 209 -4.73 -17.16 10.68
CA GLY A 209 -4.49 -18.54 10.18
C GLY A 209 -5.74 -19.42 10.22
N ASN A 210 -5.63 -20.70 9.88
CA ASN A 210 -6.79 -21.61 9.83
C ASN A 210 -7.13 -22.32 11.16
N GLY A 211 -6.38 -22.01 12.22
CA GLY A 211 -6.50 -22.65 13.53
C GLY A 211 -5.52 -23.81 13.71
N GLY A 212 -5.05 -24.01 14.95
CA GLY A 212 -4.13 -25.11 15.30
C GLY A 212 -2.64 -24.89 15.01
N ASP A 213 -2.29 -23.82 14.29
CA ASP A 213 -0.95 -23.48 13.81
C ASP A 213 -0.29 -22.32 14.58
N ARG A 214 -0.79 -22.01 15.79
CA ARG A 214 -0.40 -20.81 16.56
C ARG A 214 -0.57 -19.51 15.75
N ASN A 215 -1.56 -19.48 14.85
CA ASN A 215 -1.85 -18.31 14.00
C ASN A 215 -0.73 -17.98 13.02
N LEU A 216 0.00 -19.01 12.56
CA LEU A 216 1.06 -18.86 11.57
C LEU A 216 0.46 -18.54 10.19
N VAL A 217 0.73 -17.34 9.69
CA VAL A 217 0.23 -16.83 8.41
C VAL A 217 1.39 -16.52 7.47
N PRO A 218 1.20 -16.61 6.15
CA PRO A 218 2.23 -16.20 5.20
C PRO A 218 2.43 -14.68 5.22
N LEU A 219 3.69 -14.26 5.16
CA LEU A 219 4.09 -12.91 4.76
C LEU A 219 5.05 -13.02 3.57
N ILE A 220 4.62 -12.49 2.43
CA ILE A 220 5.43 -12.38 1.21
C ILE A 220 5.81 -10.91 1.02
N VAL A 221 7.10 -10.66 0.84
CA VAL A 221 7.65 -9.31 0.64
C VAL A 221 8.27 -9.23 -0.73
N LEU A 222 7.80 -8.27 -1.52
CA LEU A 222 8.31 -7.96 -2.84
C LEU A 222 8.98 -6.58 -2.77
N THR A 223 10.22 -6.51 -3.24
CA THR A 223 10.88 -5.24 -3.56
C THR A 223 11.45 -5.35 -4.97
N LYS A 224 11.70 -4.21 -5.61
CA LYS A 224 12.21 -4.14 -6.99
C LYS A 224 13.49 -4.98 -7.20
N ASP A 225 14.35 -5.02 -6.19
CA ASP A 225 15.67 -5.64 -6.24
C ASP A 225 15.80 -6.84 -5.27
N ALA A 226 14.68 -7.29 -4.67
CA ALA A 226 14.68 -8.44 -3.78
C ALA A 226 15.05 -9.72 -4.53
N THR A 227 15.93 -10.50 -3.93
CA THR A 227 16.17 -11.88 -4.32
C THR A 227 15.23 -12.81 -3.54
N PRO A 228 14.77 -13.92 -4.14
CA PRO A 228 13.99 -14.91 -3.42
C PRO A 228 14.74 -15.40 -2.18
N MET A 229 14.09 -15.34 -1.02
CA MET A 229 14.68 -15.78 0.25
C MET A 229 13.63 -16.28 1.21
N ARG A 230 14.04 -17.11 2.17
CA ARG A 230 13.20 -17.56 3.27
C ARG A 230 13.81 -17.15 4.60
N VAL A 231 13.00 -16.60 5.48
CA VAL A 231 13.43 -16.12 6.79
C VAL A 231 12.60 -16.79 7.89
N GLU A 232 13.27 -17.41 8.85
CA GLU A 232 12.67 -18.10 9.99
C GLU A 232 12.61 -17.24 11.27
N THR A 233 13.15 -16.01 11.22
CA THR A 233 12.99 -15.02 12.29
C THR A 233 11.51 -14.86 12.60
N GLN A 234 11.17 -14.89 13.90
CA GLN A 234 9.79 -14.73 14.33
C GLN A 234 9.34 -13.28 14.14
N TYR A 235 8.22 -13.11 13.44
CA TYR A 235 7.60 -11.81 13.18
C TYR A 235 6.09 -11.87 13.44
N ASP A 236 5.46 -10.71 13.56
CA ASP A 236 4.00 -10.58 13.68
C ASP A 236 3.47 -9.29 13.02
N HIS A 237 2.19 -8.97 13.22
CA HIS A 237 1.59 -7.74 12.72
C HIS A 237 2.24 -6.46 13.26
N TYR A 238 2.78 -6.50 14.48
CA TYR A 238 3.53 -5.38 15.04
C TYR A 238 4.89 -5.22 14.36
N SER A 239 5.54 -6.31 13.96
CA SER A 239 6.75 -6.26 13.11
C SER A 239 6.49 -5.57 11.78
N LEU A 240 5.35 -5.85 11.13
CA LEU A 240 4.98 -5.18 9.88
C LEU A 240 4.71 -3.69 10.11
N LEU A 241 3.90 -3.33 11.11
CA LEU A 241 3.65 -1.93 11.47
C LEU A 241 4.95 -1.16 11.75
N ALA A 242 5.82 -1.71 12.62
CA ALA A 242 7.11 -1.11 12.95
C ALA A 242 7.99 -0.88 11.70
N THR A 243 7.93 -1.80 10.73
CA THR A 243 8.67 -1.65 9.47
C THR A 243 8.16 -0.48 8.64
N ILE A 244 6.84 -0.31 8.56
CA ILE A 244 6.22 0.79 7.80
C ILE A 244 6.53 2.13 8.48
N GLU A 245 6.41 2.18 9.80
CA GLU A 245 6.76 3.37 10.59
C GLU A 245 8.23 3.76 10.39
N ASP A 246 9.15 2.80 10.46
CA ASP A 246 10.58 3.04 10.20
C ASP A 246 10.85 3.57 8.78
N LEU A 247 10.19 3.01 7.76
CA LEU A 247 10.36 3.42 6.37
C LEU A 247 9.98 4.90 6.15
N PHE A 248 8.96 5.37 6.87
CA PHE A 248 8.48 6.76 6.81
C PHE A 248 9.04 7.66 7.93
N HIS A 249 9.97 7.15 8.74
CA HIS A 249 10.54 7.88 9.88
C HIS A 249 9.49 8.36 10.90
N LEU A 250 8.46 7.53 11.12
CA LEU A 250 7.39 7.77 12.08
C LEU A 250 7.75 7.18 13.45
N PRO A 251 7.24 7.75 14.55
CA PRO A 251 7.38 7.12 15.86
C PRO A 251 6.59 5.81 15.91
N ARG A 252 7.15 4.76 16.51
CA ARG A 252 6.47 3.47 16.54
C ARG A 252 5.30 3.41 17.52
N LEU A 253 4.16 2.90 17.09
CA LEU A 253 2.93 2.80 17.88
C LEU A 253 2.86 1.52 18.70
N GLY A 254 2.29 1.62 19.91
CA GLY A 254 1.92 0.49 20.76
C GLY A 254 3.00 -0.58 20.89
N ALA A 255 2.63 -1.85 20.68
CA ALA A 255 3.55 -2.98 20.70
C ALA A 255 4.60 -2.96 19.58
N GLY A 256 4.37 -2.19 18.50
CA GLY A 256 5.35 -1.93 17.45
C GLY A 256 6.64 -1.29 17.96
N ALA A 257 6.57 -0.51 19.06
CA ALA A 257 7.73 0.13 19.68
C ALA A 257 8.81 -0.88 20.12
N THR A 258 8.43 -2.11 20.44
CA THR A 258 9.34 -3.19 20.85
C THR A 258 9.46 -4.31 19.82
N ALA A 259 8.72 -4.23 18.71
CA ALA A 259 8.70 -5.26 17.69
C ALA A 259 10.01 -5.26 16.87
N THR A 260 10.41 -6.45 16.44
CA THR A 260 11.54 -6.61 15.51
C THR A 260 11.06 -6.26 14.09
N PRO A 261 11.61 -5.24 13.41
CA PRO A 261 11.20 -4.88 12.06
C PRO A 261 11.70 -5.90 11.03
N LEU A 262 11.04 -5.93 9.87
CA LEU A 262 11.25 -6.86 8.76
C LEU A 262 12.49 -6.51 7.91
N THR A 263 13.52 -5.90 8.52
CA THR A 263 14.69 -5.35 7.80
C THR A 263 15.37 -6.37 6.91
N GLN A 264 15.45 -7.63 7.33
CA GLN A 264 16.03 -8.73 6.54
C GLN A 264 15.30 -8.97 5.21
N LEU A 265 13.98 -8.75 5.18
CA LEU A 265 13.13 -9.01 4.02
C LEU A 265 13.11 -7.83 3.04
N ILE A 266 13.49 -6.63 3.50
CA ILE A 266 13.52 -5.41 2.67
C ILE A 266 14.95 -4.93 2.35
N ALA A 267 15.99 -5.57 2.90
CA ALA A 267 17.38 -5.13 2.83
C ALA A 267 17.95 -5.00 1.39
N GLY A 268 17.34 -5.66 0.40
CA GLY A 268 17.69 -5.47 -1.01
C GLY A 268 17.13 -4.20 -1.66
N GLY A 269 16.16 -3.52 -1.03
CA GLY A 269 15.47 -2.33 -1.57
C GLY A 269 15.75 -1.02 -0.82
N VAL A 270 16.62 -1.02 0.18
CA VAL A 270 17.02 0.18 0.93
C VAL A 270 18.36 0.68 0.38
N HIS A 271 18.29 1.37 -0.76
CA HIS A 271 19.41 2.10 -1.36
C HIS A 271 19.10 3.60 -1.44
#